data_AF-A0A8K0IYK2-F1
#
_entry.id   AF-A0A8K0IYK2-F1
#
_cell.length_a   1.000
_cell.length_b   1.000
_cell.length_c   1.000
_cell.angle_alpha   90.00
_cell.angle_beta   90.00
_cell.angle_gamma   90.00
#
_symmetry.space_group_name_H-M   'P 1'
#
loop_
_entity.id
_entity.type
_entity.pdbx_description
1 polymer ?
#
loop_
_entity_poly.entity_id
_entity_poly.type
_entity_poly.pdbx_seq_one_letter_code
_entity_poly.pdbx_strand_id
1 'polypeptide(L)'
;MIKKLDPITKKVTTLAGTGSAGFKDGLALSAQLFEPSGIVDAGNGRLLIADTNNNMIRYIDLNEKDLILHTLELKGVQPPSSKPKSLKRLRRRLSADTQIIKTDGGSSMEGYLNLAVSVPEGYHFSKHKFIPLYIISITGSETEHPSDEMHANEHKAPEALSKFDVESEPANAINIEPSNGNLNPDGSASLHFGRTTPSPVTGRINCKVYYCKEDEVCLYQSLVFNVLFQQGVSESTKGKITLSYLVAPKVPSGTPELAFSK
;
A
#
# COMPACT_ATOMS: atom_id res chain seq x y z
N MET A 1 -6.59 9.60 -14.28
CA MET A 1 -7.22 10.03 -15.56
C MET A 1 -6.58 9.27 -16.71
N ILE A 2 -7.29 9.13 -17.82
CA ILE A 2 -6.76 8.62 -19.11
C ILE A 2 -6.63 9.80 -20.08
N LYS A 3 -5.47 9.93 -20.72
CA LYS A 3 -5.16 11.00 -21.67
C LYS A 3 -5.07 10.44 -23.09
N LYS A 4 -5.53 11.23 -24.06
CA LYS A 4 -5.35 10.97 -25.50
C LYS A 4 -4.36 12.00 -26.04
N LEU A 5 -3.34 11.52 -26.74
CA LEU A 5 -2.38 12.35 -27.48
C LEU A 5 -2.66 12.18 -28.97
N ASP A 6 -2.81 13.29 -29.67
CA ASP A 6 -2.69 13.33 -31.12
C ASP A 6 -1.24 13.67 -31.49
N PRO A 7 -0.49 12.76 -32.13
CA PRO A 7 0.92 12.99 -32.44
C PRO A 7 1.14 14.00 -33.57
N ILE A 8 0.15 14.23 -34.44
CA ILE A 8 0.27 15.19 -35.55
C ILE A 8 0.10 16.60 -35.01
N THR A 9 -0.99 16.83 -34.27
CA THR A 9 -1.30 18.16 -33.72
C THR A 9 -0.59 18.43 -32.39
N LYS A 10 0.05 17.41 -31.80
CA LYS A 10 0.65 17.43 -30.46
C LYS A 10 -0.34 17.82 -29.36
N LYS A 11 -1.64 17.68 -29.61
CA LYS A 11 -2.70 18.04 -28.66
C LYS A 11 -2.94 16.89 -27.69
N VAL A 12 -2.96 17.20 -26.39
CA VAL A 12 -3.37 16.27 -25.33
C VAL A 12 -4.77 16.63 -24.86
N THR A 13 -5.66 15.65 -24.82
CA THR A 13 -7.01 15.79 -24.24
C THR A 13 -7.26 14.74 -23.16
N THR A 14 -8.19 15.01 -22.26
CA THR A 14 -8.68 13.99 -21.33
C THR A 14 -9.67 13.10 -22.07
N LEU A 15 -9.41 11.79 -22.06
CA LEU A 15 -10.33 10.79 -22.60
C LEU A 15 -11.33 10.35 -21.51
N ALA A 16 -10.83 10.14 -20.28
CA ALA A 16 -11.65 9.74 -19.15
C ALA A 16 -11.07 10.19 -17.80
N GLY A 17 -11.93 10.35 -16.80
CA GLY A 17 -11.60 10.71 -15.43
C GLY A 17 -11.75 12.20 -15.13
N THR A 18 -12.29 12.53 -13.95
CA THR A 18 -12.40 13.92 -13.47
C THR A 18 -11.08 14.52 -12.96
N GLY A 19 -10.08 13.68 -12.68
CA GLY A 19 -8.84 14.08 -11.99
C GLY A 19 -8.82 13.78 -10.50
N SER A 20 -9.99 13.61 -9.88
CA SER A 20 -10.10 13.18 -8.49
C SER A 20 -10.00 11.65 -8.39
N ALA A 21 -9.17 11.17 -7.44
CA ALA A 21 -9.13 9.76 -7.09
C ALA A 21 -10.49 9.30 -6.52
N GLY A 22 -10.96 8.14 -6.96
CA GLY A 22 -12.22 7.57 -6.50
C GLY A 22 -12.74 6.49 -7.45
N PHE A 23 -13.95 6.03 -7.18
CA PHE A 23 -14.63 5.01 -7.97
C PHE A 23 -16.01 5.53 -8.40
N LYS A 24 -16.19 5.72 -9.71
CA LYS A 24 -17.46 6.09 -10.32
C LYS A 24 -17.46 5.69 -11.79
N ASP A 25 -18.47 4.93 -12.21
CA ASP A 25 -18.77 4.63 -13.62
C ASP A 25 -19.62 5.75 -14.25
N GLY A 26 -19.81 5.69 -15.57
CA GLY A 26 -20.67 6.60 -16.33
C GLY A 26 -19.90 7.36 -17.42
N LEU A 27 -20.42 8.51 -17.86
CA LEU A 27 -19.77 9.34 -18.89
C LEU A 27 -18.29 9.51 -18.57
N ALA A 28 -17.43 9.22 -19.55
CA ALA A 28 -16.00 9.03 -19.35
C ALA A 28 -15.34 10.23 -18.63
N LEU A 29 -15.74 11.46 -18.96
CA LEU A 29 -15.21 12.68 -18.35
C LEU A 29 -15.72 12.93 -16.92
N SER A 30 -16.85 12.34 -16.54
CA SER A 30 -17.47 12.45 -15.20
C SER A 30 -17.16 11.25 -14.30
N ALA A 31 -16.55 10.21 -14.86
CA ALA A 31 -16.15 9.00 -14.17
C ALA A 31 -14.91 9.22 -13.30
N GLN A 32 -14.70 8.37 -12.30
CA GLN A 32 -13.54 8.42 -11.41
C GLN A 32 -12.72 7.13 -11.50
N LEU A 33 -11.40 7.33 -11.45
CA LEU A 33 -10.35 6.32 -11.51
C LEU A 33 -9.39 6.58 -10.34
N PHE A 34 -8.72 5.55 -9.86
CA PHE A 34 -7.74 5.65 -8.78
C PHE A 34 -6.44 4.90 -9.14
N GLU A 35 -5.40 5.69 -9.44
CA GLU A 35 -4.08 5.20 -9.89
C GLU A 35 -4.16 4.13 -10.99
N PRO A 36 -4.79 4.43 -12.14
CA PRO A 36 -4.76 3.50 -13.26
C PRO A 36 -3.31 3.34 -13.75
N SER A 37 -2.80 2.11 -13.74
CA SER A 37 -1.38 1.82 -14.02
C SER A 37 -1.13 1.28 -15.42
N GLY A 38 -2.17 0.82 -16.11
CA GLY A 38 -2.06 0.21 -17.42
C GLY A 38 -3.28 0.44 -18.28
N ILE A 39 -3.06 0.45 -19.59
CA ILE A 39 -4.11 0.52 -20.62
C ILE A 39 -3.71 -0.36 -21.81
N VAL A 40 -4.68 -1.02 -22.42
CA VAL A 40 -4.46 -1.86 -23.62
C VAL A 40 -5.66 -1.78 -24.55
N ASP A 41 -5.41 -1.82 -25.86
CA ASP A 41 -6.45 -2.05 -26.86
C ASP A 41 -6.79 -3.54 -26.89
N ALA A 42 -8.04 -3.86 -26.58
CA ALA A 42 -8.56 -5.23 -26.60
C ALA A 42 -9.19 -5.62 -27.95
N GLY A 43 -9.06 -4.77 -28.97
CA GLY A 43 -9.68 -4.95 -30.27
C GLY A 43 -11.13 -4.48 -30.30
N ASN A 44 -11.68 -4.39 -31.51
CA ASN A 44 -13.04 -3.91 -31.77
C ASN A 44 -13.34 -2.53 -31.14
N GLY A 45 -12.33 -1.66 -31.03
CA GLY A 45 -12.48 -0.33 -30.43
C GLY A 45 -12.63 -0.31 -28.91
N ARG A 46 -12.33 -1.41 -28.20
CA ARG A 46 -12.42 -1.45 -26.73
C ARG A 46 -11.06 -1.21 -26.08
N LEU A 47 -10.96 -0.16 -25.26
CA LEU A 47 -9.82 0.04 -24.37
C LEU A 47 -10.09 -0.57 -23.01
N LEU A 48 -9.19 -1.42 -22.52
CA LEU A 48 -9.17 -1.91 -21.14
C LEU A 48 -8.18 -1.11 -20.31
N ILE A 49 -8.55 -0.81 -19.07
CA ILE A 49 -7.79 0.00 -18.13
C ILE A 49 -7.63 -0.80 -16.83
N ALA A 50 -6.39 -0.92 -16.34
CA ALA A 50 -6.11 -1.47 -15.03
C ALA A 50 -6.21 -0.36 -13.98
N ASP A 51 -7.35 -0.27 -13.29
CA ASP A 51 -7.65 0.75 -12.27
C ASP A 51 -7.19 0.25 -10.89
N THR A 52 -5.87 0.31 -10.68
CA THR A 52 -5.14 -0.51 -9.72
C THR A 52 -5.57 -0.32 -8.29
N ASN A 53 -5.72 0.91 -7.81
CA ASN A 53 -6.10 1.13 -6.40
C ASN A 53 -7.59 0.90 -6.14
N ASN A 54 -8.40 0.87 -7.19
CA ASN A 54 -9.78 0.38 -7.09
C ASN A 54 -9.85 -1.15 -7.16
N ASN A 55 -8.75 -1.86 -7.46
CA ASN A 55 -8.71 -3.30 -7.70
C ASN A 55 -9.67 -3.76 -8.81
N MET A 56 -9.85 -2.93 -9.86
CA MET A 56 -10.82 -3.16 -10.93
C MET A 56 -10.14 -3.17 -12.31
N ILE A 57 -10.75 -3.90 -13.24
CA ILE A 57 -10.55 -3.67 -14.67
C ILE A 57 -11.71 -2.82 -15.17
N ARG A 58 -11.38 -1.71 -15.83
CA ARG A 58 -12.34 -0.79 -16.42
C ARG A 58 -12.25 -0.86 -17.94
N TYR A 59 -13.28 -0.45 -18.64
CA TYR A 59 -13.23 -0.38 -20.10
C TYR A 59 -14.02 0.80 -20.68
N ILE A 60 -13.63 1.22 -21.88
CA ILE A 60 -14.31 2.23 -22.70
C ILE A 60 -14.48 1.65 -24.10
N ASP A 61 -15.67 1.77 -24.69
CA ASP A 61 -15.89 1.52 -26.11
C ASP A 61 -15.67 2.83 -26.88
N LEU A 62 -14.68 2.84 -27.77
CA LEU A 62 -14.31 4.00 -28.58
C LEU A 62 -15.16 4.16 -29.84
N ASN A 63 -16.01 3.18 -30.17
CA ASN A 63 -16.91 3.29 -31.33
C ASN A 63 -18.20 4.04 -30.97
N GLU A 64 -18.49 4.18 -29.68
CA GLU A 64 -19.65 4.91 -29.21
C GLU A 64 -19.40 6.43 -29.28
N LYS A 65 -20.47 7.16 -29.63
CA LYS A 65 -20.41 8.63 -29.73
C LYS A 65 -20.15 9.27 -28.37
N ASP A 66 -20.83 8.77 -27.35
CA ASP A 66 -20.64 9.20 -25.97
C ASP A 66 -19.78 8.15 -25.26
N LEU A 67 -18.55 8.52 -24.94
CA LEU A 67 -17.64 7.60 -24.25
C LEU A 67 -18.14 7.37 -22.83
N ILE A 68 -18.33 6.11 -22.46
CA ILE A 68 -18.72 5.69 -21.11
C ILE A 68 -17.59 4.83 -20.53
N LEU A 69 -17.21 5.11 -19.29
CA LEU A 69 -16.33 4.26 -18.51
C LEU A 69 -17.16 3.25 -17.73
N HIS A 70 -16.89 1.98 -17.96
CA HIS A 70 -17.55 0.84 -17.33
C HIS A 70 -16.58 0.04 -16.49
N THR A 71 -17.09 -0.62 -15.45
CA THR A 71 -16.39 -1.71 -14.76
C THR A 71 -16.62 -3.02 -15.53
N LEU A 72 -15.54 -3.77 -15.79
CA LEU A 72 -15.63 -5.07 -16.45
C LEU A 72 -16.13 -6.12 -15.45
N GLU A 73 -17.35 -6.61 -15.65
CA GLU A 73 -17.86 -7.75 -14.89
C GLU A 73 -17.34 -9.07 -15.47
N LEU A 74 -16.57 -9.82 -14.68
CA LEU A 74 -16.16 -11.18 -15.02
C LEU A 74 -17.25 -12.15 -14.54
N LYS A 75 -18.05 -12.67 -15.47
CA LYS A 75 -19.10 -13.67 -15.18
C LYS A 75 -18.53 -15.08 -15.27
N GLY A 76 -19.02 -15.98 -14.42
CA GLY A 76 -18.63 -17.39 -14.45
C GLY A 76 -17.25 -17.71 -13.87
N VAL A 77 -16.54 -16.72 -13.31
CA VAL A 77 -15.32 -16.95 -12.53
C VAL A 77 -15.68 -17.11 -11.06
N GLN A 78 -15.30 -18.24 -10.46
CA GLN A 78 -15.28 -18.32 -9.01
C GLN A 78 -13.99 -17.66 -8.53
N PRO A 79 -14.04 -16.76 -7.53
CA PRO A 79 -12.83 -16.36 -6.83
C PRO A 79 -12.08 -17.63 -6.43
N PRO A 80 -10.74 -17.68 -6.57
CA PRO A 80 -10.00 -18.84 -6.12
C PRO A 80 -10.42 -19.11 -4.68
N SER A 81 -10.97 -20.31 -4.42
CA SER A 81 -11.29 -20.75 -3.07
C SER A 81 -10.09 -20.40 -2.22
N SER A 82 -10.28 -19.62 -1.15
CA SER A 82 -9.16 -19.23 -0.30
C SER A 82 -8.46 -20.53 0.07
N LYS A 83 -7.25 -20.76 -0.48
CA LYS A 83 -6.50 -21.95 -0.11
C LYS A 83 -6.33 -21.78 1.40
N PRO A 84 -6.76 -22.73 2.25
CA PRO A 84 -6.32 -22.70 3.63
C PRO A 84 -4.82 -22.56 3.55
N LYS A 85 -4.25 -21.48 4.11
CA LYS A 85 -2.83 -21.14 3.97
C LYS A 85 -2.06 -22.41 4.29
N SER A 86 -1.59 -23.13 3.26
CA SER A 86 -0.96 -24.42 3.48
C SER A 86 0.30 -24.11 4.26
N LEU A 87 0.35 -24.57 5.51
CA LEU A 87 1.38 -24.27 6.51
C LEU A 87 2.83 -24.55 6.05
N LYS A 88 3.02 -25.15 4.88
CA LYS A 88 4.34 -25.44 4.31
C LYS A 88 4.99 -24.31 3.51
N ARG A 89 4.27 -23.28 3.02
CA ARG A 89 4.91 -22.25 2.16
C ARG A 89 5.41 -21.00 2.88
N LEU A 90 5.20 -20.87 4.19
CA LEU A 90 5.64 -19.72 4.97
C LEU A 90 6.18 -20.08 6.37
N ARG A 91 7.25 -20.88 6.43
CA ARG A 91 8.41 -20.29 7.13
C ARG A 91 8.98 -19.27 6.17
N ARG A 92 8.31 -18.12 5.99
CA ARG A 92 8.99 -16.94 5.45
C ARG A 92 10.13 -16.78 6.43
N ARG A 93 11.36 -17.08 6.02
CA ARG A 93 12.53 -16.64 6.79
C ARG A 93 12.25 -15.17 7.03
N LEU A 94 12.07 -14.83 8.30
CA LEU A 94 12.03 -13.44 8.68
C LEU A 94 13.29 -12.82 8.09
N SER A 95 13.14 -11.60 7.57
CA SER A 95 14.32 -10.90 7.09
C SER A 95 15.32 -10.85 8.24
N ALA A 96 16.62 -10.93 7.97
CA ALA A 96 17.61 -10.99 9.03
C ALA A 96 17.51 -9.79 10.00
N ASP A 97 16.94 -8.68 9.53
CA ASP A 97 16.68 -7.45 10.27
C ASP A 97 15.28 -7.36 10.91
N THR A 98 14.44 -8.40 10.84
CA THR A 98 13.10 -8.36 11.46
C THR A 98 13.22 -8.30 12.98
N GLN A 99 12.58 -7.29 13.57
CA GLN A 99 12.50 -7.14 15.03
C GLN A 99 11.27 -7.88 15.56
N ILE A 100 11.47 -8.73 16.57
CA ILE A 100 10.40 -9.50 17.22
C ILE A 100 10.11 -8.90 18.59
N ILE A 101 8.90 -8.43 18.77
CA ILE A 101 8.37 -7.86 20.01
C ILE A 101 7.46 -8.90 20.64
N LYS A 102 7.69 -9.24 21.90
CA LYS A 102 6.77 -10.08 22.69
C LYS A 102 5.88 -9.17 23.51
N THR A 103 4.58 -9.40 23.50
CA THR A 103 3.61 -8.60 24.26
C THR A 103 2.63 -9.52 24.98
N ASP A 104 2.28 -9.16 26.21
CA ASP A 104 1.23 -9.84 26.95
C ASP A 104 -0.15 -9.42 26.40
N GLY A 105 -0.93 -10.40 25.97
CA GLY A 105 -2.30 -10.22 25.50
C GLY A 105 -3.34 -10.34 26.62
N GLY A 106 -2.92 -10.70 27.84
CA GLY A 106 -3.81 -10.89 28.98
C GLY A 106 -4.78 -12.07 28.80
N SER A 107 -5.82 -12.09 29.63
CA SER A 107 -6.81 -13.18 29.71
C SER A 107 -8.16 -12.84 29.08
N SER A 108 -8.34 -11.66 28.50
CA SER A 108 -9.63 -11.26 27.91
C SER A 108 -10.00 -12.12 26.72
N MET A 109 -11.30 -12.46 26.61
CA MET A 109 -11.85 -13.20 25.47
C MET A 109 -12.13 -12.32 24.25
N GLU A 110 -12.27 -11.02 24.46
CA GLU A 110 -12.49 -10.03 23.40
C GLU A 110 -11.90 -8.67 23.80
N GLY A 111 -11.66 -7.82 22.81
CA GLY A 111 -11.12 -6.49 23.07
C GLY A 111 -10.49 -5.83 21.86
N TYR A 112 -9.58 -4.89 22.12
CA TYR A 112 -8.86 -4.12 21.11
C TYR A 112 -7.34 -4.25 21.27
N LEU A 113 -6.67 -4.50 20.15
CA LEU A 113 -5.24 -4.36 19.97
C LEU A 113 -4.97 -3.01 19.32
N ASN A 114 -4.21 -2.15 19.98
CA ASN A 114 -3.83 -0.84 19.45
C ASN A 114 -2.35 -0.88 19.07
N LEU A 115 -2.06 -0.93 17.78
CA LEU A 115 -0.71 -0.72 17.25
C LEU A 115 -0.34 0.75 17.46
N ALA A 116 0.82 0.99 18.05
CA ALA A 116 1.38 2.32 18.31
C ALA A 116 2.87 2.31 17.92
N VAL A 117 3.15 2.34 16.62
CA VAL A 117 4.52 2.44 16.13
C VAL A 117 4.90 3.91 16.08
N SER A 118 6.07 4.26 16.61
CA SER A 118 6.65 5.59 16.51
C SER A 118 7.96 5.57 15.73
N VAL A 119 8.30 6.71 15.17
CA VAL A 119 9.58 6.95 14.50
C VAL A 119 10.41 7.95 15.31
N PRO A 120 11.75 7.93 15.21
CA PRO A 120 12.61 8.88 15.90
C PRO A 120 12.36 10.33 15.48
N GLU A 121 12.85 11.27 16.28
CA GLU A 121 12.84 12.69 15.92
C GLU A 121 13.54 12.92 14.57
N GLY A 122 12.97 13.82 13.75
CA GLY A 122 13.42 14.08 12.39
C GLY A 122 12.95 13.05 11.34
N TYR A 123 12.29 11.96 11.75
CA TYR A 123 11.67 11.01 10.83
C TYR A 123 10.15 11.17 10.81
N HIS A 124 9.54 10.83 9.67
CA HIS A 124 8.10 10.71 9.51
C HIS A 124 7.75 9.42 8.79
N PHE A 125 6.54 8.90 9.00
CA PHE A 125 6.05 7.79 8.18
C PHE A 125 5.96 8.21 6.72
N SER A 126 6.26 7.27 5.84
CA SER A 126 6.02 7.41 4.40
C SER A 126 4.58 7.85 4.17
N LYS A 127 4.40 8.96 3.43
CA LYS A 127 3.08 9.55 3.23
C LYS A 127 2.49 9.02 1.93
N HIS A 128 1.18 9.09 1.79
CA HIS A 128 0.60 9.18 0.46
C HIS A 128 1.10 10.47 -0.18
N LYS A 129 2.19 10.40 -0.95
CA LYS A 129 2.49 11.47 -1.89
C LYS A 129 1.44 11.41 -2.98
N PHE A 130 0.45 12.30 -2.89
CA PHE A 130 -0.29 12.72 -4.06
C PHE A 130 0.74 13.14 -5.11
N ILE A 131 0.74 12.41 -6.23
CA ILE A 131 1.67 12.64 -7.32
C ILE A 131 1.34 14.02 -7.92
N PRO A 132 2.28 14.99 -7.93
CA PRO A 132 2.15 16.15 -8.78
C PRO A 132 2.15 15.67 -10.23
N LEU A 133 1.16 16.10 -11.01
CA LEU A 133 1.08 15.80 -12.44
C LEU A 133 2.43 16.07 -13.14
N TYR A 134 2.91 15.11 -13.93
CA TYR A 134 3.88 15.42 -14.98
C TYR A 134 3.22 16.31 -16.03
N ILE A 135 3.60 17.60 -16.02
CA ILE A 135 3.45 18.45 -17.19
C ILE A 135 4.71 18.21 -18.03
N ILE A 136 4.56 17.50 -19.14
CA ILE A 136 5.58 17.51 -20.19
C ILE A 136 5.44 18.85 -20.91
N SER A 137 6.27 19.83 -20.58
CA SER A 137 6.47 21.01 -21.42
C SER A 137 7.53 20.69 -22.47
N ILE A 138 7.10 20.46 -23.71
CA ILE A 138 8.02 20.44 -24.85
C ILE A 138 8.19 21.89 -25.29
N THR A 139 9.22 22.58 -24.80
CA THR A 139 9.68 23.82 -25.43
C THR A 139 10.50 23.42 -26.65
N GLY A 140 9.93 23.62 -27.83
CA GLY A 140 10.70 23.56 -29.07
C GLY A 140 11.67 24.73 -29.14
N SER A 141 12.91 24.48 -29.54
CA SER A 141 13.70 25.49 -30.23
C SER A 141 14.53 24.82 -31.31
N GLU A 142 14.42 25.36 -32.53
CA GLU A 142 15.46 25.22 -33.54
C GLU A 142 16.60 26.18 -33.15
N THR A 143 17.84 25.65 -33.22
CA THR A 143 19.11 26.37 -33.45
C THR A 143 19.34 27.71 -32.75
N GLU A 144 20.03 27.69 -31.61
CA GLU A 144 21.31 28.41 -31.32
C GLU A 144 21.65 28.26 -29.81
N HIS A 145 22.91 27.93 -29.48
CA HIS A 145 23.36 27.74 -28.09
C HIS A 145 23.30 29.05 -27.28
N PRO A 146 22.74 29.01 -26.05
CA PRO A 146 23.61 29.02 -24.87
C PRO A 146 23.12 28.18 -23.66
N SER A 147 24.05 27.48 -23.02
CA SER A 147 24.00 26.89 -21.65
C SER A 147 22.66 26.33 -21.15
N ASP A 148 22.41 25.05 -21.44
CA ASP A 148 21.34 24.27 -20.82
C ASP A 148 21.63 24.00 -19.33
N GLU A 149 21.01 24.74 -18.42
CA GLU A 149 20.80 24.26 -17.05
C GLU A 149 19.62 23.27 -17.05
N MET A 150 19.98 21.99 -16.96
CA MET A 150 19.05 20.87 -16.83
C MET A 150 18.45 20.84 -15.42
N HIS A 151 17.28 21.47 -15.22
CA HIS A 151 16.49 21.21 -14.02
C HIS A 151 15.72 19.89 -14.17
N ALA A 152 16.34 18.81 -13.69
CA ALA A 152 15.64 17.57 -13.41
C ALA A 152 14.64 17.81 -12.27
N ASN A 153 13.35 17.86 -12.57
CA ASN A 153 12.34 17.81 -11.53
C ASN A 153 12.18 16.33 -11.10
N GLU A 154 12.65 16.03 -9.89
CA GLU A 154 12.65 14.69 -9.30
C GLU A 154 11.28 14.02 -9.38
N HIS A 155 11.26 12.88 -10.06
CA HIS A 155 10.10 12.01 -10.16
C HIS A 155 10.09 11.07 -8.93
N LYS A 156 9.45 11.46 -7.82
CA LYS A 156 9.36 10.58 -6.64
C LYS A 156 8.30 9.48 -6.86
N ALA A 157 8.75 8.22 -6.87
CA ALA A 157 7.92 7.01 -6.91
C ALA A 157 6.83 7.01 -5.81
N PRO A 158 5.71 6.26 -5.95
CA PRO A 158 4.73 6.12 -4.88
C PRO A 158 5.43 5.62 -3.61
N GLU A 159 5.47 6.45 -2.58
CA GLU A 159 6.15 6.09 -1.33
C GLU A 159 5.42 4.87 -0.72
N ALA A 160 6.17 3.79 -0.46
CA ALA A 160 5.59 2.55 0.04
C ALA A 160 4.90 2.79 1.38
N LEU A 161 3.63 2.41 1.53
CA LEU A 161 2.88 2.62 2.76
C LEU A 161 3.18 1.57 3.82
N SER A 162 3.20 2.02 5.07
CA SER A 162 3.28 1.15 6.24
C SER A 162 2.03 0.28 6.35
N LYS A 163 2.22 -1.02 6.54
CA LYS A 163 1.13 -2.00 6.55
C LYS A 163 1.30 -3.09 7.58
N PHE A 164 0.19 -3.70 7.96
CA PHE A 164 0.16 -4.85 8.86
C PHE A 164 -0.64 -6.01 8.26
N ASP A 165 -0.30 -7.21 8.70
CA ASP A 165 -1.06 -8.44 8.49
C ASP A 165 -1.04 -9.27 9.77
N VAL A 166 -2.13 -10.00 10.00
CA VAL A 166 -2.35 -10.73 11.23
C VAL A 166 -2.45 -12.23 10.94
N GLU A 167 -1.79 -13.01 11.79
CA GLU A 167 -1.81 -14.46 11.80
C GLU A 167 -2.01 -14.96 13.24
N SER A 168 -2.64 -16.12 13.43
CA SER A 168 -2.83 -16.73 14.75
C SER A 168 -2.41 -18.19 14.73
N GLU A 169 -1.85 -18.65 15.85
CA GLU A 169 -1.48 -20.04 16.06
C GLU A 169 -2.07 -20.53 17.40
N PRO A 170 -2.99 -21.51 17.39
CA PRO A 170 -3.51 -22.25 16.22
C PRO A 170 -4.39 -21.37 15.30
N ALA A 171 -4.48 -21.76 14.03
CA ALA A 171 -5.29 -21.02 13.05
C ALA A 171 -6.76 -20.94 13.51
N ASN A 172 -7.38 -19.77 13.33
CA ASN A 172 -8.76 -19.47 13.73
C ASN A 172 -9.01 -19.49 15.26
N ALA A 173 -7.96 -19.57 16.09
CA ALA A 173 -8.10 -19.49 17.55
C ALA A 173 -8.42 -18.07 18.05
N ILE A 174 -8.10 -17.07 17.22
CA ILE A 174 -8.45 -15.66 17.43
C ILE A 174 -8.90 -15.08 16.09
N ASN A 175 -10.08 -14.47 16.09
CA ASN A 175 -10.59 -13.65 15.00
C ASN A 175 -10.12 -12.21 15.23
N ILE A 176 -9.40 -11.64 14.27
CA ILE A 176 -8.89 -10.27 14.36
C ILE A 176 -9.36 -9.49 13.14
N GLU A 177 -10.00 -8.35 13.38
CA GLU A 177 -10.56 -7.49 12.35
C GLU A 177 -10.08 -6.03 12.53
N PRO A 178 -9.51 -5.41 11.48
CA PRO A 178 -9.19 -6.02 10.18
C PRO A 178 -7.99 -6.98 10.30
N SER A 179 -7.95 -8.05 9.49
CA SER A 179 -6.84 -9.03 9.49
C SER A 179 -5.61 -8.57 8.70
N ASN A 180 -5.74 -7.47 7.95
CA ASN A 180 -4.66 -6.76 7.28
C ASN A 180 -5.09 -5.31 7.01
N GLY A 181 -4.14 -4.42 6.79
CA GLY A 181 -4.43 -3.02 6.49
C GLY A 181 -3.18 -2.15 6.47
N ASN A 182 -3.39 -0.84 6.33
CA ASN A 182 -2.33 0.16 6.43
C ASN A 182 -2.30 0.74 7.84
N LEU A 183 -1.11 1.11 8.31
CA LEU A 183 -1.00 1.99 9.48
C LEU A 183 -1.46 3.40 9.08
N ASN A 184 -2.07 4.09 10.02
CA ASN A 184 -2.39 5.50 9.90
C ASN A 184 -1.09 6.33 9.73
N PRO A 185 -1.19 7.58 9.23
CA PRO A 185 -0.02 8.45 9.06
C PRO A 185 0.77 8.73 10.34
N ASP A 186 0.16 8.51 11.51
CA ASP A 186 0.80 8.61 12.84
C ASP A 186 1.41 7.29 13.34
N GLY A 187 1.36 6.22 12.52
CA GLY A 187 1.86 4.89 12.88
C GLY A 187 0.88 4.03 13.68
N SER A 188 -0.35 4.50 13.88
CA SER A 188 -1.36 3.79 14.66
C SER A 188 -2.25 2.86 13.82
N ALA A 189 -2.82 1.84 14.46
CA ALA A 189 -3.97 1.11 13.94
C ALA A 189 -4.70 0.43 15.12
N SER A 190 -6.03 0.30 15.03
CA SER A 190 -6.82 -0.41 16.03
C SER A 190 -7.47 -1.63 15.41
N LEU A 191 -7.32 -2.77 16.06
CA LEU A 191 -7.84 -4.06 15.61
C LEU A 191 -8.72 -4.63 16.71
N HIS A 192 -9.94 -5.02 16.36
CA HIS A 192 -10.80 -5.78 17.25
C HIS A 192 -10.35 -7.24 17.26
N PHE A 193 -10.27 -7.86 18.44
CA PHE A 193 -10.01 -9.29 18.56
C PHE A 193 -11.13 -9.99 19.33
N GLY A 194 -11.45 -11.21 18.91
CA GLY A 194 -12.32 -12.14 19.61
C GLY A 194 -11.72 -13.54 19.60
N ARG A 195 -11.54 -14.14 20.76
CA ARG A 195 -10.97 -15.49 20.93
C ARG A 195 -12.07 -16.53 20.76
N THR A 196 -11.78 -17.56 19.99
CA THR A 196 -12.71 -18.69 19.77
C THR A 196 -12.52 -19.79 20.82
N THR A 197 -11.45 -19.73 21.60
CA THR A 197 -11.13 -20.67 22.68
C THR A 197 -10.55 -19.94 23.90
N PRO A 198 -10.86 -20.40 25.14
CA PRO A 198 -10.23 -19.90 26.34
C PRO A 198 -8.80 -20.45 26.53
N SER A 199 -8.36 -21.41 25.74
CA SER A 199 -6.98 -21.91 25.83
C SER A 199 -5.96 -20.80 25.53
N PRO A 200 -4.71 -20.86 26.03
CA PRO A 200 -3.67 -19.92 25.66
C PRO A 200 -3.37 -19.95 24.16
N VAL A 201 -3.22 -18.78 23.54
CA VAL A 201 -3.03 -18.63 22.10
C VAL A 201 -2.03 -17.52 21.83
N THR A 202 -1.21 -17.68 20.79
CA THR A 202 -0.35 -16.59 20.32
C THR A 202 -0.93 -15.96 19.06
N GLY A 203 -1.27 -14.67 19.14
CA GLY A 203 -1.53 -13.83 17.98
C GLY A 203 -0.22 -13.25 17.47
N ARG A 204 -0.03 -13.23 16.16
CA ARG A 204 1.15 -12.68 15.50
C ARG A 204 0.75 -11.58 14.54
N ILE A 205 1.31 -10.39 14.72
CA ILE A 205 1.06 -9.25 13.84
C ILE A 205 2.37 -8.89 13.15
N ASN A 206 2.44 -9.08 11.85
CA ASN A 206 3.58 -8.67 11.05
C ASN A 206 3.34 -7.24 10.56
N CYS A 207 4.29 -6.35 10.80
CA CYS A 207 4.27 -4.99 10.27
C CYS A 207 5.44 -4.76 9.33
N LYS A 208 5.18 -4.06 8.23
CA LYS A 208 6.19 -3.41 7.40
C LYS A 208 6.04 -1.92 7.59
N VAL A 209 7.04 -1.30 8.20
CA VAL A 209 7.05 0.11 8.53
C VAL A 209 7.96 0.83 7.56
N TYR A 210 7.42 1.80 6.82
CA TYR A 210 8.18 2.68 5.95
C TYR A 210 8.23 4.09 6.55
N TYR A 211 9.43 4.63 6.63
CA TYR A 211 9.69 5.91 7.28
C TYR A 211 10.82 6.64 6.55
N CYS A 212 10.72 7.96 6.50
CA CYS A 212 11.61 8.82 5.73
C CYS A 212 12.10 9.95 6.65
N LYS A 213 13.31 10.43 6.39
CA LYS A 213 13.84 11.63 7.04
C LYS A 213 13.79 12.75 6.01
N GLU A 214 12.76 13.61 6.10
CA GLU A 214 12.52 14.76 5.23
C GLU A 214 12.80 14.50 3.72
N ASP A 215 14.01 14.81 3.25
CA ASP A 215 14.45 14.72 1.85
C ASP A 215 15.27 13.45 1.53
N GLU A 216 15.55 12.61 2.52
CA GLU A 216 16.27 11.36 2.36
C GLU A 216 15.37 10.21 1.85
N VAL A 217 16.03 9.17 1.32
CA VAL A 217 15.37 7.95 0.85
C VAL A 217 14.60 7.28 1.99
N CYS A 218 13.34 6.91 1.72
CA CYS A 218 12.53 6.19 2.68
C CYS A 218 13.12 4.80 2.95
N LEU A 219 13.26 4.48 4.23
CA LEU A 219 13.75 3.21 4.73
C LEU A 219 12.56 2.31 5.10
N TYR A 220 12.82 1.01 5.22
CA TYR A 220 11.85 0.08 5.77
C TYR A 220 12.41 -0.70 6.95
N GLN A 221 11.51 -1.01 7.89
CA GLN A 221 11.77 -1.89 9.03
C GLN A 221 10.64 -2.93 9.11
N SER A 222 11.03 -4.20 9.23
CA SER A 222 10.09 -5.29 9.48
C SER A 222 9.96 -5.52 10.98
N LEU A 223 8.73 -5.50 11.49
CA LEU A 223 8.39 -5.78 12.90
C LEU A 223 7.45 -6.97 12.98
N VAL A 224 7.53 -7.72 14.07
CA VAL A 224 6.60 -8.80 14.39
C VAL A 224 6.22 -8.69 15.86
N PHE A 225 4.95 -8.47 16.15
CA PHE A 225 4.41 -8.55 17.50
C PHE A 225 3.86 -9.95 17.75
N ASN A 226 4.44 -10.67 18.71
CA ASN A 226 3.91 -11.91 19.24
C ASN A 226 3.13 -11.59 20.52
N VAL A 227 1.81 -11.58 20.39
CA VAL A 227 0.86 -11.30 21.47
C VAL A 227 0.45 -12.62 22.11
N LEU A 228 0.90 -12.87 23.33
CA LEU A 228 0.58 -14.08 24.07
C LEU A 228 -0.69 -13.87 24.90
N PHE A 229 -1.79 -14.47 24.48
CA PHE A 229 -3.03 -14.50 25.26
C PHE A 229 -2.98 -15.67 26.24
N GLN A 230 -3.21 -15.37 27.51
CA GLN A 230 -3.27 -16.33 28.61
C GLN A 230 -4.62 -17.06 28.64
N GLN A 231 -4.81 -17.97 29.59
CA GLN A 231 -6.10 -18.66 29.77
C GLN A 231 -7.24 -17.64 29.90
N GLY A 232 -8.29 -17.82 29.11
CA GLY A 232 -9.45 -16.95 29.02
C GLY A 232 -10.28 -16.96 30.30
N VAL A 233 -10.70 -15.78 30.76
CA VAL A 233 -11.59 -15.61 31.93
C VAL A 233 -12.87 -14.91 31.46
N SER A 234 -14.02 -15.59 31.58
CA SER A 234 -15.31 -15.13 31.08
C SER A 234 -15.85 -13.86 31.74
N GLU A 235 -15.37 -13.51 32.94
CA GLU A 235 -15.78 -12.32 33.70
C GLU A 235 -14.87 -11.10 33.46
N SER A 236 -13.86 -11.21 32.58
CA SER A 236 -12.93 -10.09 32.34
C SER A 236 -13.59 -8.99 31.51
N THR A 237 -13.30 -7.72 31.84
CA THR A 237 -13.60 -6.59 30.97
C THR A 237 -12.91 -6.73 29.61
N LYS A 238 -13.47 -6.08 28.57
CA LYS A 238 -12.86 -6.03 27.24
C LYS A 238 -11.40 -5.62 27.33
N GLY A 239 -10.52 -6.45 26.79
CA GLY A 239 -9.08 -6.20 26.83
C GLY A 239 -8.72 -4.97 26.01
N LYS A 240 -7.83 -4.13 26.53
CA LYS A 240 -7.23 -3.03 25.75
C LYS A 240 -5.73 -3.18 25.83
N ILE A 241 -5.13 -3.69 24.77
CA ILE A 241 -3.70 -4.01 24.71
C ILE A 241 -3.05 -3.03 23.74
N THR A 242 -1.96 -2.39 24.16
CA THR A 242 -1.21 -1.46 23.32
C THR A 242 0.11 -2.09 22.92
N LEU A 243 0.34 -2.20 21.61
CA LEU A 243 1.51 -2.79 20.98
C LEU A 243 2.43 -1.65 20.52
N SER A 244 3.34 -1.23 21.39
CA SER A 244 4.19 -0.06 21.14
C SER A 244 5.58 -0.46 20.65
N TYR A 245 6.11 0.28 19.67
CA TYR A 245 7.50 0.12 19.24
C TYR A 245 8.05 1.41 18.63
N LEU A 246 9.25 1.81 19.07
CA LEU A 246 10.01 2.90 18.47
C LEU A 246 11.00 2.34 17.45
N VAL A 247 10.86 2.75 16.19
CA VAL A 247 11.77 2.35 15.11
C VAL A 247 13.18 2.87 15.37
N ALA A 248 14.19 2.01 15.24
CA ALA A 248 15.59 2.45 15.31
C ALA A 248 16.01 3.14 13.99
N PRO A 249 16.76 4.25 14.03
CA PRO A 249 17.33 4.84 12.82
C PRO A 249 18.28 3.84 12.15
N LYS A 250 18.07 3.54 10.87
CA LYS A 250 19.11 2.90 10.05
C LYS A 250 19.96 4.01 9.45
N VAL A 251 21.23 4.08 9.84
CA VAL A 251 22.22 4.91 9.13
C VAL A 251 22.33 4.33 7.71
N PRO A 252 22.24 5.15 6.64
CA PRO A 252 22.55 4.67 5.29
C PRO A 252 23.95 4.05 5.34
N SER A 253 24.04 2.75 5.07
CA SER A 253 25.35 2.09 4.95
C SER A 253 26.13 2.85 3.91
N GLY A 254 27.27 3.41 4.31
CA GLY A 254 28.11 4.26 3.48
C GLY A 254 28.39 3.65 2.12
N THR A 255 28.56 4.55 1.15
CA THR A 255 29.27 4.31 -0.11
C THR A 255 30.43 3.33 0.12
N PRO A 256 30.54 2.24 -0.65
CA PRO A 256 31.76 1.45 -0.64
C PRO A 256 32.86 2.34 -1.18
N GLU A 257 33.76 2.79 -0.30
CA GLU A 257 34.99 3.45 -0.71
C GLU A 257 35.86 2.36 -1.35
N LEU A 258 35.84 2.29 -2.68
CA LEU A 258 36.80 1.50 -3.44
C LEU A 258 38.17 2.15 -3.24
N ALA A 259 38.91 1.66 -2.25
CA ALA A 259 40.31 1.94 -2.09
C ALA A 259 41.06 1.38 -3.30
N PHE A 260 41.37 2.23 -4.28
CA PHE A 260 42.39 1.94 -5.27
C PHE A 260 43.75 2.18 -4.61
N SER A 261 44.46 1.10 -4.28
CA SER A 261 45.88 1.18 -3.96
C SER A 261 46.65 1.60 -5.21
N LYS A 262 47.49 2.64 -5.09
CA LYS A 262 48.53 2.98 -6.07
C LYS A 262 49.59 1.89 -6.15
#